data_AF-A0A433QN92-F1
#
_entry.id   AF-A0A433QN92-F1
#
_cell.length_a   1.000
_cell.length_b   1.000
_cell.length_c   1.000
_cell.angle_alpha   90.00
_cell.angle_beta   90.00
_cell.angle_gamma   90.00
#
_symmetry.space_group_name_H-M   'P 1'
#
loop_
_entity.id
_entity.type
_entity.pdbx_description
1 polymer ?
#
loop_
_entity_poly.entity_id
_entity_poly.type
_entity_poly.pdbx_seq_one_letter_code
_entity_poly.pdbx_strand_id
1 'polypeptide(L)'
;MLLSLQENECSEITNSLDALKRRERSRRDKIAALRQEVQELERRFSADPPSSDTREVQLAIEAINNEIREGFQKVEESQTQLKEIVNEGRELNREINQKAQQLEDLQNIRTRRLSFLANTDPDCHRAVIWMQNNRDRFESHVYDPACLEINIRDQQYVNAIEHCLGGARSNTMKTWVCQTKHDYELFTHELIDNMKLRLQAVWLDRTLEQFRPPMGVQQLRRQYGLDNYILDLIDGPSPILAFLCDSSNIHQTSLHVSRKLGVHGRFFPVTLRTVNSEQIMETSDFQHFVAGDNAYIIKKSRYGNHHRLTNCRKFNHATLLTDSGGHL
;
A
#
# COMPACT_ATOMS: atom_id res chain seq x y z
N MET A 1 101.45 -66.60 -60.84
CA MET A 1 100.37 -66.37 -59.83
C MET A 1 100.54 -65.04 -59.09
N LEU A 2 101.76 -64.60 -58.75
CA LEU A 2 102.02 -63.28 -58.13
C LEU A 2 101.80 -62.06 -59.05
N LEU A 3 102.14 -62.14 -60.34
CA LEU A 3 101.98 -61.04 -61.31
C LEU A 3 100.51 -60.69 -61.59
N SER A 4 99.62 -61.68 -61.67
CA SER A 4 98.19 -61.44 -61.90
C SER A 4 97.50 -60.84 -60.69
N LEU A 5 98.01 -61.07 -59.47
CA LEU A 5 97.51 -60.43 -58.26
C LEU A 5 97.91 -58.94 -58.21
N GLN A 6 99.15 -58.61 -58.58
CA GLN A 6 99.62 -57.22 -58.64
C GLN A 6 98.95 -56.39 -59.75
N GLU A 7 98.62 -56.99 -60.90
CA GLU A 7 97.85 -56.32 -61.95
C GLU A 7 96.39 -56.08 -61.53
N ASN A 8 95.79 -57.00 -60.78
CA ASN A 8 94.44 -56.83 -60.24
C ASN A 8 94.42 -55.75 -59.15
N GLU A 9 95.41 -55.72 -58.26
CA GLU A 9 95.57 -54.65 -57.25
C GLU A 9 95.81 -53.28 -57.91
N CYS A 10 96.63 -53.19 -58.96
CA CYS A 10 96.82 -51.95 -59.72
C CYS A 10 95.53 -51.47 -60.42
N SER A 11 94.74 -52.40 -60.96
CA SER A 11 93.43 -52.13 -61.57
C SER A 11 92.40 -51.66 -60.53
N GLU A 12 92.37 -52.28 -59.34
CA GLU A 12 91.50 -51.84 -58.24
C GLU A 12 91.88 -50.47 -57.70
N ILE A 13 93.18 -50.17 -57.56
CA ILE A 13 93.67 -48.87 -57.10
C ILE A 13 93.34 -47.77 -58.12
N THR A 14 93.48 -48.04 -59.43
CA THR A 14 93.14 -47.05 -60.48
C THR A 14 91.64 -46.79 -60.57
N ASN A 15 90.81 -47.84 -60.49
CA ASN A 15 89.36 -47.69 -60.41
C ASN A 15 88.91 -46.92 -59.15
N SER A 16 89.56 -47.18 -58.01
CA SER A 16 89.34 -46.44 -56.75
C SER A 16 89.73 -44.97 -56.88
N LEU A 17 90.86 -44.67 -57.53
CA LEU A 17 91.32 -43.31 -57.80
C LEU A 17 90.35 -42.53 -58.69
N ASP A 18 89.80 -43.15 -59.72
CA ASP A 18 88.84 -42.50 -60.62
C ASP A 18 87.46 -42.33 -59.97
N ALA A 19 87.04 -43.26 -59.11
CA ALA A 19 85.86 -43.09 -58.26
C ALA A 19 86.03 -41.91 -57.29
N LEU A 20 87.22 -41.78 -56.67
CA LEU A 20 87.57 -40.65 -55.80
C LEU A 20 87.57 -39.32 -56.56
N LYS A 21 88.13 -39.26 -57.77
CA LYS A 21 88.09 -38.05 -58.63
C LYS A 21 86.68 -37.65 -59.01
N ARG A 22 85.81 -38.61 -59.37
CA ARG A 22 84.39 -38.34 -59.67
C ARG A 22 83.64 -37.84 -58.43
N ARG A 23 83.91 -38.42 -57.26
CA ARG A 23 83.34 -37.98 -55.98
C ARG A 23 83.77 -36.55 -55.62
N GLU A 24 85.05 -36.21 -55.83
CA GLU A 24 85.55 -34.88 -55.57
C GLU A 24 84.99 -33.84 -56.54
N ARG A 25 84.80 -34.19 -57.82
CA ARG A 25 84.11 -33.32 -58.79
C ARG A 25 82.66 -33.07 -58.38
N SER A 26 81.92 -34.13 -58.06
CA SER A 26 80.53 -34.01 -57.58
C SER A 26 80.42 -33.20 -56.27
N ARG A 27 81.40 -33.30 -55.38
CA ARG A 27 81.48 -32.49 -54.16
C ARG A 27 81.67 -31.01 -54.47
N ARG A 28 82.55 -30.68 -55.43
CA ARG A 28 82.78 -29.29 -55.87
C ARG A 28 81.55 -28.68 -56.52
N ASP A 29 80.85 -29.44 -57.36
CA ASP A 29 79.61 -28.98 -58.00
C ASP A 29 78.50 -28.72 -56.96
N LYS A 30 78.37 -29.59 -55.95
CA LYS A 30 77.46 -29.36 -54.81
C LYS A 30 77.82 -28.12 -54.00
N ILE A 31 79.10 -27.87 -53.75
CA ILE A 31 79.54 -26.67 -53.03
C ILE A 31 79.22 -25.41 -53.83
N ALA A 32 79.40 -25.44 -55.15
CA ALA A 32 79.05 -24.31 -56.02
C ALA A 32 77.55 -24.04 -56.03
N ALA A 33 76.72 -25.09 -56.13
CA ALA A 33 75.26 -24.97 -56.07
C ALA A 33 74.79 -24.40 -54.72
N LEU A 34 75.30 -24.94 -53.60
CA LEU A 34 74.95 -24.45 -52.26
C LEU A 34 75.39 -23.00 -52.04
N ARG A 35 76.53 -22.58 -52.58
CA ARG A 35 76.97 -21.17 -52.50
C ARG A 35 76.03 -20.23 -53.26
N GLN A 36 75.53 -20.64 -54.42
CA GLN A 36 74.53 -19.87 -55.15
C GLN A 36 73.19 -19.80 -54.40
N GLU A 37 72.78 -20.90 -53.77
CA GLU A 37 71.56 -20.95 -52.97
C GLU A 37 71.65 -20.04 -51.73
N VAL A 38 72.77 -20.05 -51.04
CA VAL A 38 73.04 -19.13 -49.92
C VAL A 38 73.00 -17.68 -50.39
N GLN A 39 73.62 -17.36 -51.52
CA GLN A 39 73.63 -15.99 -52.05
C GLN A 39 72.23 -15.50 -52.45
N GLU A 40 71.39 -16.37 -53.01
CA GLU A 40 70.00 -16.02 -53.33
C GLU A 40 69.15 -15.86 -52.07
N LEU A 41 69.37 -16.70 -51.04
CA LEU A 41 68.71 -16.54 -49.75
C LEU A 41 69.13 -15.23 -49.06
N GLU A 42 70.42 -14.92 -49.02
CA GLU A 42 70.93 -13.66 -48.49
C GLU A 42 70.35 -12.46 -49.23
N ARG A 43 70.21 -12.54 -50.56
CA ARG A 43 69.57 -11.47 -51.36
C ARG A 43 68.08 -11.32 -51.07
N ARG A 44 67.36 -12.40 -50.76
CA ARG A 44 65.94 -12.37 -50.42
C ARG A 44 65.68 -11.79 -49.03
N PHE A 45 66.61 -11.96 -48.10
CA PHE A 45 66.46 -11.53 -46.70
C PHE A 45 67.32 -10.31 -46.34
N SER A 46 68.05 -9.71 -47.30
CA SER A 46 68.83 -8.49 -47.08
C SER A 46 68.00 -7.20 -47.06
N ALA A 47 66.74 -7.27 -47.46
CA ALA A 47 65.80 -6.18 -47.24
C ALA A 47 65.23 -6.31 -45.83
N ASP A 48 65.47 -5.32 -44.96
CA ASP A 48 64.74 -5.19 -43.70
C ASP A 48 63.23 -5.28 -43.99
N PRO A 49 62.43 -5.95 -43.15
CA PRO A 49 60.99 -5.95 -43.34
C PRO A 49 60.51 -4.50 -43.35
N PRO A 50 59.60 -4.13 -44.28
CA PRO A 50 59.07 -2.76 -44.30
C PRO A 50 58.50 -2.47 -42.92
N SER A 51 58.88 -1.36 -42.30
CA SER A 51 58.29 -0.91 -41.05
C SER A 51 56.79 -0.76 -41.30
N SER A 52 56.00 -1.74 -40.85
CA SER A 52 54.56 -1.71 -41.00
C SER A 52 54.05 -0.60 -40.11
N ASP A 53 53.75 0.56 -40.71
CA ASP A 53 53.13 1.70 -40.05
C ASP A 53 51.74 1.28 -39.57
N THR A 54 51.73 0.63 -38.41
CA THR A 54 50.56 -0.02 -37.78
C THR A 54 49.69 0.99 -37.05
N ARG A 55 50.03 2.27 -37.14
CA ARG A 55 49.38 3.38 -36.42
C ARG A 55 47.92 3.53 -36.81
N GLU A 56 47.60 3.37 -38.10
CA GLU A 56 46.21 3.40 -38.59
C GLU A 56 45.38 2.23 -38.04
N VAL A 57 45.98 1.03 -37.98
CA VAL A 57 45.34 -0.17 -37.42
C VAL A 57 45.13 0.00 -35.91
N GLN A 58 46.09 0.57 -35.21
CA GLN A 58 46.01 0.84 -33.77
C GLN A 58 44.91 1.87 -33.45
N LEU A 59 44.80 2.94 -34.25
CA LEU A 59 43.73 3.94 -34.13
C LEU A 59 42.35 3.33 -34.41
N ALA A 60 42.25 2.42 -35.39
CA ALA A 60 41.01 1.71 -35.68
C ALA A 60 40.60 0.78 -34.52
N ILE A 61 41.56 0.08 -33.90
CA ILE A 61 41.32 -0.75 -32.70
C ILE A 61 40.84 0.11 -31.52
N GLU A 62 41.46 1.27 -31.29
CA GLU A 62 41.05 2.20 -30.23
C GLU A 62 39.64 2.75 -30.47
N ALA A 63 39.29 3.10 -31.71
CA ALA A 63 37.94 3.53 -32.08
C ALA A 63 36.89 2.44 -31.80
N ILE A 64 37.14 1.19 -32.23
CA ILE A 64 36.26 0.05 -31.98
C ILE A 64 36.11 -0.21 -30.47
N ASN A 65 37.21 -0.13 -29.70
CA ASN A 65 37.16 -0.32 -28.25
C ASN A 65 36.33 0.77 -27.55
N ASN A 66 36.39 2.01 -28.03
CA ASN A 66 35.55 3.10 -27.51
C ASN A 66 34.07 2.85 -27.82
N GLU A 67 33.72 2.44 -29.05
CA GLU A 67 32.35 2.08 -29.41
C GLU A 67 31.81 0.92 -28.56
N ILE A 68 32.64 -0.11 -28.32
CA ILE A 68 32.29 -1.23 -27.44
C ILE A 68 32.02 -0.72 -26.01
N ARG A 69 32.85 0.19 -25.49
CA ARG A 69 32.69 0.75 -24.14
C ARG A 69 31.42 1.57 -24.00
N GLU A 70 31.11 2.41 -24.99
CA GLU A 70 29.86 3.16 -25.04
C GLU A 70 28.64 2.23 -25.13
N GLY A 71 28.75 1.16 -25.92
CA GLY A 71 27.73 0.11 -26.00
C GLY A 71 27.47 -0.55 -24.64
N PHE A 72 28.53 -0.90 -23.91
CA PHE A 72 28.41 -1.46 -22.56
C PHE A 72 27.77 -0.49 -21.56
N GLN A 73 28.14 0.80 -21.59
CA GLN A 73 27.52 1.81 -20.74
C GLN A 73 26.01 1.93 -21.00
N LYS A 74 25.59 2.00 -22.27
CA LYS A 74 24.17 2.05 -22.63
C LYS A 74 23.40 0.81 -22.17
N VAL A 75 24.02 -0.37 -22.23
CA VAL A 75 23.43 -1.62 -21.73
C VAL A 75 23.27 -1.56 -20.20
N GLU A 76 24.29 -1.09 -19.47
CA GLU A 76 24.24 -0.97 -18.01
C GLU A 76 23.18 0.05 -17.54
N GLU A 77 23.10 1.20 -18.21
CA GLU A 77 22.07 2.22 -17.98
C GLU A 77 20.66 1.64 -18.23
N SER A 78 20.47 0.96 -19.36
CA SER A 78 19.19 0.31 -19.70
C SER A 78 18.81 -0.78 -18.70
N GLN A 79 19.78 -1.57 -18.22
CA GLN A 79 19.56 -2.59 -17.19
C GLN A 79 19.18 -1.97 -15.85
N THR A 80 19.76 -0.83 -15.50
CA THR A 80 19.43 -0.09 -14.28
C THR A 80 18.00 0.44 -14.35
N GLN A 81 17.64 1.10 -15.45
CA GLN A 81 16.27 1.56 -15.71
C GLN A 81 15.25 0.42 -15.70
N LEU A 82 15.59 -0.73 -16.32
CA LEU A 82 14.73 -1.92 -16.29
C LEU A 82 14.49 -2.40 -14.85
N LYS A 83 15.54 -2.43 -14.01
CA LYS A 83 15.40 -2.83 -12.59
C LYS A 83 14.52 -1.85 -11.81
N GLU A 84 14.69 -0.55 -12.04
CA GLU A 84 13.85 0.48 -11.42
C GLU A 84 12.38 0.31 -11.79
N ILE A 85 12.08 0.19 -13.09
CA ILE A 85 10.70 -0.02 -13.59
C ILE A 85 10.11 -1.32 -13.03
N VAL A 86 10.89 -2.41 -12.97
CA VAL A 86 10.42 -3.68 -12.41
C VAL A 86 10.14 -3.57 -10.91
N ASN A 87 10.95 -2.82 -10.16
CA ASN A 87 10.73 -2.60 -8.73
C ASN A 87 9.49 -1.73 -8.49
N GLU A 88 9.33 -0.64 -9.25
CA GLU A 88 8.14 0.21 -9.21
C GLU A 88 6.88 -0.60 -9.55
N GLY A 89 6.94 -1.41 -10.62
CA GLY A 89 5.84 -2.29 -11.00
C GLY A 89 5.49 -3.32 -9.90
N ARG A 90 6.48 -3.84 -9.16
CA ARG A 90 6.24 -4.72 -8.01
C ARG A 90 5.60 -3.99 -6.84
N GLU A 91 6.01 -2.76 -6.56
CA GLU A 91 5.42 -1.93 -5.50
C GLU A 91 3.97 -1.57 -5.82
N LEU A 92 3.71 -1.06 -7.02
CA LEU A 92 2.36 -0.77 -7.50
C LEU A 92 1.46 -2.01 -7.45
N ASN A 93 1.96 -3.18 -7.87
CA ASN A 93 1.17 -4.40 -7.82
C ASN A 93 0.88 -4.85 -6.38
N ARG A 94 1.80 -4.63 -5.43
CA ARG A 94 1.54 -4.85 -4.01
C ARG A 94 0.45 -3.90 -3.50
N GLU A 95 0.50 -2.63 -3.85
CA GLU A 95 -0.53 -1.67 -3.46
C GLU A 95 -1.91 -2.01 -4.04
N ILE A 96 -1.96 -2.43 -5.31
CA ILE A 96 -3.19 -2.88 -5.96
C ILE A 96 -3.79 -4.06 -5.20
N ASN A 97 -2.98 -5.08 -4.90
CA ASN A 97 -3.44 -6.26 -4.16
C ASN A 97 -3.91 -5.90 -2.73
N GLN A 98 -3.20 -5.00 -2.05
CA GLN A 98 -3.61 -4.51 -0.72
C GLN A 98 -4.95 -3.77 -0.78
N LYS A 99 -5.13 -2.87 -1.74
CA LYS A 99 -6.39 -2.13 -1.93
C LYS A 99 -7.53 -3.05 -2.34
N ALA A 100 -7.28 -4.06 -3.17
CA ALA A 100 -8.26 -5.06 -3.56
C ALA A 100 -8.74 -5.87 -2.34
N GLN A 101 -7.81 -6.32 -1.49
CA GLN A 101 -8.14 -7.03 -0.25
C GLN A 101 -8.98 -6.15 0.68
N GLN A 102 -8.58 -4.88 0.88
CA GLN A 102 -9.36 -3.93 1.68
C GLN A 102 -10.78 -3.74 1.15
N LEU A 103 -10.96 -3.71 -0.17
CA LEU A 103 -12.28 -3.57 -0.79
C LEU A 103 -13.16 -4.81 -0.55
N GLU A 104 -12.58 -6.01 -0.66
CA GLU A 104 -13.27 -7.26 -0.34
C GLU A 104 -13.70 -7.31 1.13
N ASP A 105 -12.82 -6.93 2.05
CA ASP A 105 -13.10 -6.88 3.49
C ASP A 105 -14.25 -5.89 3.80
N LEU A 106 -14.24 -4.71 3.20
CA LEU A 106 -15.32 -3.72 3.34
C LEU A 106 -16.66 -4.23 2.80
N GLN A 107 -16.65 -4.90 1.64
CA GLN A 107 -17.85 -5.51 1.08
C GLN A 107 -18.40 -6.62 1.99
N ASN A 108 -17.51 -7.41 2.60
CA ASN A 108 -17.88 -8.44 3.57
C ASN A 108 -18.52 -7.82 4.82
N ILE A 109 -17.96 -6.76 5.39
CA ILE A 109 -18.52 -6.05 6.55
C ILE A 109 -19.91 -5.51 6.22
N ARG A 110 -20.04 -4.80 5.10
CA ARG A 110 -21.33 -4.22 4.67
C ARG A 110 -22.39 -5.29 4.47
N THR A 111 -22.04 -6.41 3.83
CA THR A 111 -22.96 -7.54 3.60
C THR A 111 -23.43 -8.17 4.91
N ARG A 112 -22.53 -8.32 5.90
CA ARG A 112 -22.88 -8.83 7.23
C ARG A 112 -23.83 -7.90 7.96
N ARG A 113 -23.55 -6.60 7.97
CA ARG A 113 -24.42 -5.61 8.60
C ARG A 113 -25.78 -5.50 7.92
N LEU A 114 -25.83 -5.62 6.60
CA LEU A 114 -27.09 -5.68 5.85
C LEU A 114 -27.90 -6.94 6.21
N SER A 115 -27.24 -8.10 6.34
CA SER A 115 -27.88 -9.34 6.81
C SER A 115 -28.38 -9.21 8.26
N PHE A 116 -27.64 -8.53 9.13
CA PHE A 116 -28.08 -8.22 10.49
C PHE A 116 -29.33 -7.34 10.49
N LEU A 117 -29.38 -6.31 9.63
CA LEU A 117 -30.57 -5.47 9.44
C LEU A 117 -31.75 -6.28 8.89
N ALA A 118 -31.54 -7.22 7.98
CA ALA A 118 -32.64 -8.06 7.47
C ALA A 118 -33.39 -8.78 8.61
N ASN A 119 -32.67 -9.20 9.65
CA ASN A 119 -33.25 -9.89 10.81
C ASN A 119 -33.79 -8.92 11.88
N THR A 120 -33.12 -7.80 12.11
CA THR A 120 -33.43 -6.89 13.24
C THR A 120 -34.29 -5.69 12.86
N ASP A 121 -34.30 -5.32 11.58
CA ASP A 121 -35.03 -4.19 11.01
C ASP A 121 -35.37 -4.42 9.52
N PRO A 122 -36.40 -5.24 9.24
CA PRO A 122 -36.76 -5.59 7.86
C PRO A 122 -37.17 -4.39 7.01
N ASP A 123 -37.73 -3.33 7.62
CA ASP A 123 -38.10 -2.10 6.92
C ASP A 123 -36.87 -1.34 6.45
N CYS A 124 -35.87 -1.19 7.33
CA CYS A 124 -34.59 -0.58 6.98
C CYS A 124 -33.86 -1.38 5.89
N HIS A 125 -33.83 -2.71 5.99
CA HIS A 125 -33.27 -3.56 4.95
C HIS A 125 -33.98 -3.38 3.60
N ARG A 126 -35.32 -3.39 3.60
CA ARG A 126 -36.13 -3.20 2.39
C ARG A 126 -35.90 -1.82 1.76
N ALA A 127 -35.71 -0.79 2.58
CA ALA A 127 -35.36 0.55 2.12
C ALA A 127 -34.00 0.57 1.40
N VAL A 128 -32.98 -0.12 1.93
CA VAL A 128 -31.66 -0.23 1.29
C VAL A 128 -31.76 -0.88 -0.10
N ILE A 129 -32.49 -1.99 -0.21
CA ILE A 129 -32.69 -2.68 -1.50
C ILE A 129 -33.45 -1.79 -2.50
N TRP A 130 -34.45 -1.04 -2.02
CA TRP A 130 -35.17 -0.11 -2.88
C TRP A 130 -34.26 1.02 -3.36
N MET A 131 -33.50 1.64 -2.45
CA MET A 131 -32.59 2.73 -2.77
C MET A 131 -31.56 2.34 -3.82
N GLN A 132 -31.02 1.11 -3.79
CA GLN A 132 -30.07 0.62 -4.80
C GLN A 132 -30.57 0.78 -6.25
N ASN A 133 -31.89 0.67 -6.47
CA ASN A 133 -32.50 0.73 -7.80
C ASN A 133 -33.14 2.09 -8.12
N ASN A 134 -33.13 3.04 -7.19
CA ASN A 134 -33.87 4.30 -7.30
C ASN A 134 -33.01 5.53 -6.94
N ARG A 135 -31.67 5.39 -6.86
CA ARG A 135 -30.76 6.50 -6.49
C ARG A 135 -30.82 7.66 -7.50
N ASP A 136 -31.11 7.36 -8.75
CA ASP A 136 -31.24 8.30 -9.87
C ASP A 136 -32.42 9.26 -9.73
N ARG A 137 -33.37 8.96 -8.84
CA ARG A 137 -34.52 9.82 -8.56
C ARG A 137 -34.18 11.01 -7.65
N PHE A 138 -33.05 10.95 -6.94
CA PHE A 138 -32.62 11.96 -5.98
C PHE A 138 -31.65 12.94 -6.64
N GLU A 139 -31.71 14.22 -6.25
CA GLU A 139 -30.84 15.24 -6.83
C GLU A 139 -29.40 15.13 -6.31
N SER A 140 -29.23 14.69 -5.06
CA SER A 140 -27.96 14.48 -4.39
C SER A 140 -27.90 13.09 -3.76
N HIS A 141 -26.69 12.72 -3.31
CA HIS A 141 -26.49 11.42 -2.70
C HIS A 141 -27.21 11.34 -1.33
N VAL A 142 -28.15 10.40 -1.21
CA VAL A 142 -28.76 9.98 0.05
C VAL A 142 -27.95 8.83 0.62
N TYR A 143 -27.29 9.07 1.75
CA TYR A 143 -26.48 8.07 2.42
C TYR A 143 -27.35 7.02 3.11
N ASP A 144 -26.89 5.77 3.04
CA ASP A 144 -27.52 4.65 3.73
C ASP A 144 -27.52 4.85 5.26
N PRO A 145 -28.23 4.00 6.01
CA PRO A 145 -28.21 4.06 7.47
C PRO A 145 -26.78 4.13 8.02
N ALA A 146 -26.54 4.97 9.02
CA ALA A 146 -25.20 5.23 9.54
C ALA A 146 -24.38 3.95 9.84
N CYS A 147 -25.01 2.86 10.30
CA CYS A 147 -24.35 1.57 10.53
C CYS A 147 -23.73 0.92 9.28
N LEU A 148 -24.20 1.24 8.08
CA LEU A 148 -23.69 0.73 6.81
C LEU A 148 -22.62 1.64 6.19
N GLU A 149 -22.53 2.90 6.64
CA GLU A 149 -21.66 3.93 6.06
C GLU A 149 -20.42 4.22 6.91
N ILE A 150 -20.37 3.71 8.14
CA ILE A 150 -19.21 3.91 9.03
C ILE A 150 -18.34 2.66 9.16
N ASN A 151 -17.06 2.83 9.38
CA ASN A 151 -16.11 1.78 9.74
C ASN A 151 -15.41 2.11 11.06
N ILE A 152 -14.97 1.10 11.81
CA ILE A 152 -14.24 1.29 13.06
C ILE A 152 -12.75 1.07 12.80
N ARG A 153 -11.93 2.06 13.17
CA ARG A 153 -10.47 2.01 13.01
C ARG A 153 -9.81 0.99 13.94
N ASP A 154 -10.25 0.99 15.19
CA ASP A 154 -9.72 0.13 16.24
C ASP A 154 -10.84 -0.68 16.88
N GLN A 155 -10.88 -1.96 16.50
CA GLN A 155 -11.88 -2.92 16.96
C GLN A 155 -11.83 -3.16 18.48
N GLN A 156 -10.76 -2.78 19.19
CA GLN A 156 -10.72 -2.88 20.65
C GLN A 156 -11.76 -1.95 21.31
N TYR A 157 -12.13 -0.86 20.65
CA TYR A 157 -13.11 0.11 21.13
C TYR A 157 -14.54 -0.18 20.66
N VAL A 158 -14.79 -1.24 19.87
CA VAL A 158 -16.09 -1.50 19.21
C VAL A 158 -17.27 -1.53 20.19
N ASN A 159 -17.08 -2.14 21.36
CA ASN A 159 -18.11 -2.23 22.40
C ASN A 159 -18.47 -0.84 22.94
N ALA A 160 -17.46 0.00 23.20
CA ALA A 160 -17.64 1.36 23.69
C ALA A 160 -18.30 2.26 22.63
N ILE A 161 -17.85 2.14 21.37
CA ILE A 161 -18.37 2.89 20.23
C ILE A 161 -19.85 2.55 20.02
N GLU A 162 -20.18 1.26 19.85
CA GLU A 162 -21.57 0.82 19.63
C GLU A 162 -22.47 1.25 20.79
N HIS A 163 -22.01 1.13 22.04
CA HIS A 163 -22.78 1.59 23.20
C HIS A 163 -23.07 3.09 23.17
N CYS A 164 -22.06 3.91 22.90
CA CYS A 164 -22.22 5.37 22.88
C CYS A 164 -23.12 5.85 21.74
N LEU A 165 -23.16 5.09 20.64
CA LEU A 165 -24.08 5.33 19.55
C LEU A 165 -25.49 4.76 19.79
N GLY A 166 -25.76 4.22 20.99
CA GLY A 166 -27.07 3.76 21.44
C GLY A 166 -27.32 2.25 21.34
N GLY A 167 -26.28 1.47 21.01
CA GLY A 167 -26.36 0.01 20.84
C GLY A 167 -26.91 -0.44 19.49
N ALA A 168 -26.97 -1.76 19.26
CA ALA A 168 -27.49 -2.35 18.02
C ALA A 168 -28.96 -2.04 17.71
N ARG A 169 -29.75 -1.62 18.71
CA ARG A 169 -31.15 -1.19 18.54
C ARG A 169 -31.30 0.32 18.38
N SER A 170 -30.20 1.05 18.29
CA SER A 170 -30.21 2.50 18.17
C SER A 170 -30.87 2.96 16.88
N ASN A 171 -31.81 3.90 17.01
CA ASN A 171 -32.37 4.57 15.84
C ASN A 171 -31.33 5.46 15.16
N THR A 172 -30.39 6.06 15.91
CA THR A 172 -29.28 6.86 15.35
C THR A 172 -28.45 6.04 14.36
N MET A 173 -28.10 4.81 14.73
CA MET A 173 -27.34 3.89 13.85
C MET A 173 -28.13 3.50 12.59
N LYS A 174 -29.45 3.53 12.66
CA LYS A 174 -30.37 3.15 11.58
C LYS A 174 -30.92 4.35 10.80
N THR A 175 -30.44 5.55 11.11
CA THR A 175 -30.92 6.79 10.48
C THR A 175 -30.22 7.02 9.15
N TRP A 176 -31.01 7.35 8.14
CA TRP A 176 -30.58 7.79 6.81
C TRP A 176 -30.19 9.27 6.82
N VAL A 177 -29.18 9.63 6.04
CA VAL A 177 -28.71 11.03 5.96
C VAL A 177 -28.85 11.55 4.53
N CYS A 178 -29.69 12.57 4.37
CA CYS A 178 -29.91 13.29 3.11
C CYS A 178 -29.08 14.58 3.08
N GLN A 179 -28.54 14.93 1.92
CA GLN A 179 -27.74 16.14 1.76
C GLN A 179 -28.60 17.40 1.53
N THR A 180 -29.77 17.24 0.93
CA THR A 180 -30.67 18.35 0.65
C THR A 180 -32.03 18.15 1.30
N LYS A 181 -32.75 19.25 1.50
CA LYS A 181 -34.13 19.23 2.00
C LYS A 181 -35.06 18.52 1.01
N HIS A 182 -34.85 18.73 -0.28
CA HIS A 182 -35.67 18.14 -1.33
C HIS A 182 -35.54 16.61 -1.33
N ASP A 183 -34.32 16.08 -1.25
CA ASP A 183 -34.09 14.64 -1.19
C ASP A 183 -34.68 14.02 0.09
N TYR A 184 -34.61 14.73 1.22
CA TYR A 184 -35.24 14.29 2.46
C TYR A 184 -36.78 14.20 2.34
N GLU A 185 -37.40 15.19 1.72
CA GLU A 185 -38.85 15.22 1.46
C GLU A 185 -39.24 14.08 0.50
N LEU A 186 -38.48 13.89 -0.57
CA LEU A 186 -38.70 12.82 -1.54
C LEU A 186 -38.51 11.43 -0.89
N PHE A 187 -37.47 11.25 -0.09
CA PHE A 187 -37.21 10.01 0.64
C PHE A 187 -38.38 9.66 1.57
N THR A 188 -38.84 10.66 2.34
CA THR A 188 -39.96 10.49 3.27
C THR A 188 -41.25 10.15 2.52
N HIS A 189 -41.54 10.86 1.43
CA HIS A 189 -42.72 10.60 0.61
C HIS A 189 -42.72 9.19 0.01
N GLU A 190 -41.62 8.77 -0.61
CA GLU A 190 -41.54 7.47 -1.28
C GLU A 190 -41.47 6.30 -0.32
N LEU A 191 -40.56 6.34 0.66
CA LEU A 191 -40.31 5.19 1.52
C LEU A 191 -41.24 5.16 2.75
N ILE A 192 -41.52 6.31 3.36
CA ILE A 192 -42.31 6.36 4.59
C ILE A 192 -43.80 6.49 4.26
N ASP A 193 -44.19 7.45 3.42
CA ASP A 193 -45.60 7.70 3.15
C ASP A 193 -46.21 6.70 2.16
N ASN A 194 -45.53 6.39 1.05
CA ASN A 194 -46.07 5.47 0.04
C ASN A 194 -45.84 3.99 0.42
N MET A 195 -44.60 3.63 0.75
CA MET A 195 -44.26 2.24 1.09
C MET A 195 -44.56 1.86 2.55
N LYS A 196 -44.90 2.82 3.41
CA LYS A 196 -45.23 2.62 4.84
C LYS A 196 -44.07 1.98 5.64
N LEU A 197 -42.82 2.31 5.29
CA LEU A 197 -41.64 1.83 6.01
C LEU A 197 -41.41 2.64 7.29
N ARG A 198 -41.06 1.96 8.39
CA ARG A 198 -40.73 2.62 9.66
C ARG A 198 -39.26 3.05 9.68
N LEU A 199 -38.95 4.11 8.95
CA LEU A 199 -37.58 4.62 8.80
C LEU A 199 -37.36 5.91 9.57
N GLN A 200 -36.10 6.19 9.89
CA GLN A 200 -35.67 7.50 10.32
C GLN A 200 -34.73 8.08 9.27
N ALA A 201 -34.99 9.32 8.86
CA ALA A 201 -34.12 10.09 7.99
C ALA A 201 -33.86 11.45 8.61
N VAL A 202 -32.77 12.10 8.20
CA VAL A 202 -32.45 13.47 8.58
C VAL A 202 -31.81 14.19 7.41
N TRP A 203 -32.04 15.50 7.36
CA TRP A 203 -31.24 16.43 6.59
C TRP A 203 -30.57 17.41 7.55
N LEU A 204 -29.27 17.59 7.40
CA LEU A 204 -28.45 18.43 8.28
C LEU A 204 -27.79 19.54 7.46
N ASP A 205 -28.04 20.80 7.84
CA ASP A 205 -27.41 22.00 7.24
C ASP A 205 -26.07 22.37 7.92
N ARG A 206 -25.44 21.40 8.59
CA ARG A 206 -24.20 21.58 9.35
C ARG A 206 -23.13 20.65 8.82
N THR A 207 -21.93 21.18 8.68
CA THR A 207 -20.77 20.43 8.23
C THR A 207 -19.94 19.96 9.42
N LEU A 208 -19.11 18.94 9.22
CA LEU A 208 -18.30 18.34 10.26
C LEU A 208 -17.36 19.35 10.94
N GLU A 209 -16.83 20.31 10.18
CA GLU A 209 -15.85 21.31 10.64
C GLU A 209 -16.42 22.31 11.65
N GLN A 210 -17.75 22.44 11.69
CA GLN A 210 -18.46 23.28 12.66
C GLN A 210 -18.46 22.66 14.06
N PHE A 211 -18.22 21.35 14.17
CA PHE A 211 -18.12 20.67 15.45
C PHE A 211 -16.66 20.64 15.92
N ARG A 212 -16.39 21.28 17.06
CA ARG A 212 -15.05 21.31 17.66
C ARG A 212 -15.03 20.60 19.01
N PRO A 213 -14.07 19.69 19.24
CA PRO A 213 -13.93 19.05 20.53
C PRO A 213 -13.61 20.07 21.61
N PRO A 214 -14.04 19.84 22.86
CA PRO A 214 -13.82 20.78 23.96
C PRO A 214 -12.33 20.97 24.27
N MET A 215 -11.48 20.00 23.95
CA MET A 215 -10.03 20.08 24.06
C MET A 215 -9.33 19.12 23.09
N GLY A 216 -8.03 19.31 22.89
CA GLY A 216 -7.23 18.41 22.08
C GLY A 216 -6.97 17.06 22.75
N VAL A 217 -6.82 16.00 21.94
CA VAL A 217 -6.60 14.62 22.42
C VAL A 217 -5.36 14.49 23.32
N GLN A 218 -4.28 15.21 23.04
CA GLN A 218 -3.08 15.19 23.90
C GLN A 218 -3.36 15.76 25.30
N GLN A 219 -4.15 16.84 25.38
CA GLN A 219 -4.57 17.42 26.65
C GLN A 219 -5.51 16.48 27.39
N LEU A 220 -6.46 15.87 26.68
CA LEU A 220 -7.39 14.87 27.19
C LEU A 220 -6.65 13.71 27.87
N ARG A 221 -5.63 13.15 27.19
CA ARG A 221 -4.77 12.08 27.73
C ARG A 221 -4.03 12.52 28.98
N ARG A 222 -3.39 13.70 28.95
CA ARG A 222 -2.57 14.19 30.07
C ARG A 222 -3.39 14.52 31.31
N GLN A 223 -4.56 15.13 31.14
CA GLN A 223 -5.37 15.61 32.26
C GLN A 223 -6.25 14.53 32.89
N TYR A 224 -6.76 13.62 32.06
CA TYR A 224 -7.81 12.68 32.48
C TYR A 224 -7.50 11.21 32.20
N GLY A 225 -6.40 10.91 31.51
CA GLY A 225 -6.07 9.53 31.11
C GLY A 225 -7.01 8.94 30.04
N LEU A 226 -7.75 9.79 29.33
CA LEU A 226 -8.68 9.40 28.28
C LEU A 226 -7.96 9.41 26.92
N ASP A 227 -8.03 8.31 26.19
CA ASP A 227 -7.15 8.07 25.03
C ASP A 227 -7.57 8.87 23.80
N ASN A 228 -8.85 8.84 23.44
CA ASN A 228 -9.35 9.45 22.21
C ASN A 228 -10.79 9.94 22.38
N TYR A 229 -11.31 10.65 21.39
CA TYR A 229 -12.75 10.77 21.22
C TYR A 229 -13.28 9.65 20.32
N ILE A 230 -14.50 9.19 20.57
CA ILE A 230 -15.14 8.13 19.76
C ILE A 230 -15.16 8.46 18.27
N LEU A 231 -15.37 9.73 17.92
CA LEU A 231 -15.38 10.17 16.52
C LEU A 231 -14.03 9.93 15.82
N ASP A 232 -12.91 10.05 16.53
CA ASP A 232 -11.56 9.85 15.97
C ASP A 232 -11.28 8.36 15.65
N LEU A 233 -12.10 7.46 16.19
CA LEU A 233 -12.03 6.01 16.02
C LEU A 233 -13.00 5.49 14.95
N ILE A 234 -13.78 6.38 14.32
CA ILE A 234 -14.76 6.05 13.30
C ILE A 234 -14.34 6.69 11.97
N ASP A 235 -14.33 5.89 10.92
CA ASP A 235 -14.23 6.36 9.54
C ASP A 235 -15.61 6.39 8.90
N GLY A 236 -15.89 7.39 8.06
CA GLY A 236 -17.14 7.47 7.33
C GLY A 236 -17.27 8.79 6.56
N PRO A 237 -18.31 8.92 5.72
CA PRO A 237 -18.58 10.16 5.00
C PRO A 237 -18.79 11.35 5.95
N SER A 238 -18.28 12.52 5.59
CA SER A 238 -18.41 13.75 6.40
C SER A 238 -19.86 14.06 6.82
N PRO A 239 -20.89 13.92 5.96
CA PRO A 239 -22.29 14.12 6.37
C PRO A 239 -22.78 13.15 7.44
N ILE A 240 -22.32 11.89 7.40
CA ILE A 240 -22.65 10.87 8.40
C ILE A 240 -21.96 11.20 9.73
N LEU A 241 -20.68 11.56 9.71
CA LEU A 241 -19.94 11.95 10.91
C LEU A 241 -20.53 13.22 11.55
N ALA A 242 -20.89 14.22 10.74
CA ALA A 242 -21.58 15.43 11.19
C ALA A 242 -22.93 15.10 11.84
N PHE A 243 -23.70 14.20 11.23
CA PHE A 243 -24.93 13.67 11.81
C PHE A 243 -24.68 12.98 13.16
N LEU A 244 -23.67 12.12 13.29
CA LEU A 244 -23.36 11.45 14.56
C LEU A 244 -22.95 12.45 15.66
N CYS A 245 -22.24 13.52 15.30
CA CYS A 245 -21.92 14.61 16.23
C CYS A 245 -23.18 15.35 16.72
N ASP A 246 -24.19 15.51 15.87
CA ASP A 246 -25.42 16.21 16.19
C ASP A 246 -26.46 15.33 16.93
N SER A 247 -26.58 14.07 16.51
CA SER A 247 -27.69 13.17 16.84
C SER A 247 -27.52 12.33 18.09
N SER A 248 -26.36 12.39 18.74
CA SER A 248 -26.01 11.62 19.96
C SER A 248 -26.78 12.04 21.22
N ASN A 249 -28.09 12.26 21.07
CA ASN A 249 -28.99 12.81 22.08
C ASN A 249 -30.47 12.42 21.97
N ILE A 250 -30.86 11.35 21.26
CA ILE A 250 -32.30 11.06 21.09
C ILE A 250 -32.98 10.46 22.35
N HIS A 251 -32.24 10.06 23.40
CA HIS A 251 -32.88 9.46 24.59
C HIS A 251 -32.45 10.00 25.97
N GLN A 252 -32.02 11.26 26.09
CA GLN A 252 -31.99 11.92 27.41
C GLN A 252 -32.72 13.25 27.40
N THR A 253 -33.98 13.18 27.81
CA THR A 253 -34.89 14.28 28.15
C THR A 253 -34.18 15.38 28.94
N SER A 254 -33.75 16.42 28.22
CA SER A 254 -33.51 17.76 28.74
C SER A 254 -33.04 18.67 27.61
N LEU A 255 -33.96 18.96 26.68
CA LEU A 255 -33.88 20.15 25.83
C LEU A 255 -33.69 21.40 26.72
N HIS A 256 -33.00 22.40 26.17
CA HIS A 256 -32.91 23.79 26.68
C HIS A 256 -31.87 24.18 27.75
N VAL A 257 -30.63 23.68 27.72
CA VAL A 257 -29.49 24.48 28.22
C VAL A 257 -28.25 24.20 27.37
N SER A 258 -28.14 24.88 26.22
CA SER A 258 -26.88 25.29 25.54
C SER A 258 -27.18 25.73 24.11
N ARG A 259 -28.10 26.69 23.95
CA ARG A 259 -28.18 27.52 22.73
C ARG A 259 -27.30 28.78 22.83
N LYS A 260 -26.50 28.94 23.89
CA LYS A 260 -25.85 30.22 24.22
C LYS A 260 -24.32 30.25 24.29
N LEU A 261 -23.60 29.16 24.06
CA LEU A 261 -22.14 29.21 23.89
C LEU A 261 -21.70 28.08 22.96
N GLY A 262 -21.21 28.43 21.77
CA GLY A 262 -20.43 27.55 20.90
C GLY A 262 -21.15 26.32 20.35
N VAL A 263 -20.94 26.01 19.07
CA VAL A 263 -21.41 24.78 18.44
C VAL A 263 -20.53 23.61 18.95
N HIS A 264 -20.71 23.23 20.21
CA HIS A 264 -20.03 22.07 20.78
C HIS A 264 -20.78 20.82 20.32
N GLY A 265 -20.25 20.18 19.27
CA GLY A 265 -20.60 18.79 18.98
C GLY A 265 -20.40 17.93 20.21
N ARG A 266 -21.13 16.83 20.32
CA ARG A 266 -20.95 15.92 21.46
C ARG A 266 -19.82 14.96 21.16
N PHE A 267 -18.68 15.23 21.77
CA PHE A 267 -17.51 14.37 21.70
C PHE A 267 -17.48 13.49 22.96
N PHE A 268 -17.41 12.17 22.76
CA PHE A 268 -17.36 11.19 23.85
C PHE A 268 -15.91 10.75 24.05
N PRO A 269 -15.24 11.18 25.13
CA PRO A 269 -13.93 10.65 25.46
C PRO A 269 -14.02 9.16 25.80
N VAL A 270 -13.00 8.41 25.39
CA VAL A 270 -12.92 6.97 25.64
C VAL A 270 -11.50 6.55 25.99
N THR A 271 -11.39 5.59 26.92
CA THR A 271 -10.19 4.80 27.16
C THR A 271 -10.57 3.37 27.54
N LEU A 272 -9.71 2.40 27.22
CA LEU A 272 -9.87 1.01 27.66
C LEU A 272 -9.33 0.80 29.08
N ARG A 273 -8.67 1.80 29.66
CA ARG A 273 -8.08 1.72 31.00
C ARG A 273 -9.06 2.17 32.06
N THR A 274 -8.83 1.75 33.29
CA THR A 274 -9.49 2.37 34.44
C THR A 274 -8.87 3.74 34.69
N VAL A 275 -9.72 4.71 35.04
CA VAL A 275 -9.31 6.09 35.34
C VAL A 275 -9.97 6.54 36.64
N ASN A 276 -9.44 7.61 37.23
CA ASN A 276 -10.06 8.23 38.39
C ASN A 276 -11.34 8.98 37.97
N SER A 277 -12.48 8.27 38.01
CA SER A 277 -13.78 8.81 37.59
C SER A 277 -14.22 10.01 38.44
N GLU A 278 -13.88 10.05 39.74
CA GLU A 278 -14.21 11.16 40.64
C GLU A 278 -13.48 12.45 40.23
N GLN A 279 -12.18 12.35 39.93
CA GLN A 279 -11.39 13.49 39.45
C GLN A 279 -11.99 14.06 38.16
N ILE A 280 -12.34 13.20 37.19
CA ILE A 280 -12.97 13.62 35.93
C ILE A 280 -14.32 14.30 36.21
N MET A 281 -15.12 13.74 37.12
CA MET A 281 -16.42 14.29 37.51
C MET A 281 -16.32 15.69 38.11
N GLU A 282 -15.29 16.00 38.88
CA GLU A 282 -15.13 17.30 39.52
C GLU A 282 -14.53 18.34 38.56
N THR A 283 -13.53 17.94 37.81
CA THR A 283 -12.64 18.86 37.08
C THR A 283 -12.94 18.98 35.59
N SER A 284 -13.80 18.12 35.02
CA SER A 284 -14.18 18.20 33.61
C SER A 284 -15.59 18.75 33.39
N ASP A 285 -15.83 19.16 32.15
CA ASP A 285 -17.16 19.53 31.65
C ASP A 285 -17.80 18.45 30.77
N PHE A 286 -17.25 17.23 30.79
CA PHE A 286 -17.83 16.11 30.08
C PHE A 286 -19.16 15.71 30.71
N GLN A 287 -20.19 15.51 29.88
CA GLN A 287 -21.45 14.91 30.32
C GLN A 287 -21.42 13.39 30.21
N HIS A 288 -20.59 12.86 29.31
CA HIS A 288 -20.50 11.43 29.01
C HIS A 288 -19.05 11.08 28.71
N PHE A 289 -18.56 9.96 29.25
CA PHE A 289 -17.27 9.38 28.88
C PHE A 289 -17.28 7.87 29.11
N VAL A 290 -16.35 7.16 28.48
CA VAL A 290 -16.15 5.72 28.67
C VAL A 290 -14.76 5.46 29.23
N ALA A 291 -14.68 4.61 30.26
CA ALA A 291 -13.42 4.13 30.79
C ALA A 291 -13.51 2.66 31.19
N GLY A 292 -12.62 1.84 30.61
CA GLY A 292 -12.71 0.39 30.70
C GLY A 292 -14.02 -0.11 30.10
N ASP A 293 -14.72 -0.98 30.84
CA ASP A 293 -16.01 -1.53 30.42
C ASP A 293 -17.23 -0.69 30.85
N ASN A 294 -16.99 0.52 31.39
CA ASN A 294 -18.02 1.34 31.99
C ASN A 294 -18.24 2.65 31.23
N ALA A 295 -19.50 2.95 30.96
CA ALA A 295 -19.95 4.24 30.49
C ALA A 295 -20.46 5.08 31.67
N TYR A 296 -19.99 6.32 31.74
CA TYR A 296 -20.31 7.26 32.80
C TYR A 296 -21.13 8.40 32.23
N ILE A 297 -22.23 8.75 32.92
CA ILE A 297 -23.10 9.87 32.60
C ILE A 297 -23.12 10.82 33.78
N ILE A 298 -22.57 12.01 33.59
CA ILE A 298 -22.50 13.08 34.58
C ILE A 298 -23.67 14.03 34.34
N LYS A 299 -24.59 14.09 35.31
CA LYS A 299 -25.72 15.04 35.31
C LYS A 299 -25.49 16.09 36.38
N LYS A 300 -25.44 17.36 35.98
CA LYS A 300 -25.51 18.49 36.92
C LYS A 300 -26.98 18.67 37.33
N SER A 301 -27.29 18.62 38.63
CA SER A 301 -28.66 18.87 39.11
C SER A 301 -29.11 20.27 38.68
N ARG A 302 -30.34 20.38 38.17
CA ARG A 302 -30.98 21.66 37.83
C ARG A 302 -31.61 22.38 39.03
N TYR A 303 -31.72 21.68 40.18
CA TYR A 303 -32.37 22.17 41.38
C TYR A 303 -31.44 22.05 42.59
N GLY A 304 -31.38 23.09 43.44
CA GLY A 304 -30.55 23.14 44.66
C GLY A 304 -29.07 23.47 44.43
N ASN A 305 -28.19 22.99 45.32
CA ASN A 305 -26.73 23.26 45.36
C ASN A 305 -25.92 22.65 44.17
N HIS A 306 -26.51 22.46 42.99
CA HIS A 306 -25.83 22.00 41.77
C HIS A 306 -25.01 20.69 41.92
N HIS A 307 -25.44 19.78 42.81
CA HIS A 307 -24.78 18.50 43.00
C HIS A 307 -24.66 17.72 41.67
N ARG A 308 -23.48 17.15 41.43
CA ARG A 308 -23.21 16.30 40.27
C ARG A 308 -23.62 14.86 40.60
N LEU A 309 -24.53 14.31 39.82
CA LEU A 309 -24.96 12.91 39.91
C LEU A 309 -24.29 12.11 38.80
N THR A 310 -23.77 10.94 39.13
CA THR A 310 -23.14 10.04 38.16
C THR A 310 -23.92 8.76 38.04
N ASN A 311 -24.27 8.40 36.80
CA ASN A 311 -24.76 7.07 36.48
C ASN A 311 -23.62 6.32 35.79
N CYS A 312 -23.15 5.24 36.41
CA CYS A 312 -22.21 4.33 35.82
C CYS A 312 -22.96 3.08 35.34
N ARG A 313 -22.73 2.68 34.09
CA ARG A 313 -23.30 1.46 33.53
C ARG A 313 -22.22 0.69 32.80
N LYS A 314 -22.15 -0.61 33.10
CA LYS A 314 -21.41 -1.54 32.26
C LYS A 314 -22.16 -1.69 30.93
N PHE A 315 -21.44 -1.61 29.81
CA PHE A 315 -22.02 -1.82 28.50
C PHE A 315 -21.79 -3.24 27.99
N ASN A 316 -22.68 -3.69 27.10
CA ASN A 316 -22.64 -5.02 26.52
C ASN A 316 -21.61 -5.09 25.38
N HIS A 317 -21.28 -6.32 24.98
CA HIS A 317 -20.54 -6.55 23.75
C HIS A 317 -21.32 -6.04 22.53
N ALA A 318 -20.57 -5.47 21.59
CA ALA A 318 -21.09 -5.00 20.32
C ALA A 318 -21.59 -6.18 19.48
N THR A 319 -22.60 -5.92 18.66
CA THR A 319 -23.24 -6.93 17.80
C THR A 319 -23.53 -6.44 16.40
N LEU A 320 -23.64 -5.12 16.21
CA LEU A 320 -23.93 -4.48 14.92
C LEU A 320 -22.65 -4.02 14.21
N LEU A 321 -21.71 -3.46 14.97
CA LEU A 321 -20.48 -2.86 14.42
C LEU A 321 -19.25 -3.77 14.47
N THR A 322 -19.40 -5.00 14.96
CA THR A 322 -18.30 -5.97 15.03
C THR A 322 -17.95 -6.51 13.65
N ASP A 323 -16.66 -6.50 13.32
CA ASP A 323 -16.17 -7.07 12.06
C ASP A 323 -16.06 -8.60 12.14
N SER A 324 -15.83 -9.15 13.33
CA SER A 324 -15.79 -10.59 13.59
C SER A 324 -17.21 -11.16 13.58
N GLY A 325 -17.46 -12.16 12.72
CA GLY A 325 -18.67 -12.97 12.83
C GLY A 325 -18.67 -13.65 14.19
N GLY A 326 -19.52 -13.17 15.11
CA GLY A 326 -19.71 -13.81 16.39
C GLY A 326 -20.18 -15.24 16.17
N HIS A 327 -19.30 -16.21 16.39
CA HIS A 327 -19.74 -17.53 16.81
C HIS A 327 -20.42 -17.34 18.17
N LEU A 328 -21.73 -17.52 18.17
CA LEU A 328 -22.54 -17.74 19.36
C LEU A 328 -21.99 -18.90 20.20
#